data_AF-A0A2V7XI14-F1
#
_entry.id   AF-A0A2V7XI14-F1
#
_cell.length_a   1.000
_cell.length_b   1.000
_cell.length_c   1.000
_cell.angle_alpha   90.00
_cell.angle_beta   90.00
_cell.angle_gamma   90.00
#
_symmetry.space_group_name_H-M   'P 1'
#
loop_
_entity.id
_entity.type
_entity.pdbx_description
1 polymer ?
#
loop_
_entity_poly.entity_id
_entity_poly.type
_entity_poly.pdbx_seq_one_letter_code
_entity_poly.pdbx_strand_id
1 'polypeptide(L)'
;ADVPQTELCCPTKYDDSAIAHIPHDVLDRFYGCGSPMTPAGIKPGEVVVDLGSGAGIDVFIAAKFVGSTGKAIGVDMTDRMLSVARENQPRVAAALGYDAAEFREGFLEQIPVASKSVDLVTSNCVVNL
;
A
#
# COMPACT_ATOMS: atom_id res chain seq x y z
N ALA A 1 1.96 -16.23 -3.30
CA ALA A 1 2.46 -17.22 -4.28
C ALA A 1 3.96 -17.26 -4.10
N ASP A 2 4.55 -18.44 -3.97
CA ASP A 2 6.00 -18.58 -3.71
C ASP A 2 6.87 -18.36 -4.95
N VAL A 3 6.24 -18.15 -6.13
CA VAL A 3 6.93 -17.91 -7.40
C VAL A 3 6.32 -16.67 -8.08
N PRO A 4 7.13 -15.67 -8.45
CA PRO A 4 6.70 -14.52 -9.24
C PRO A 4 6.09 -14.94 -10.58
N GLN A 5 4.88 -14.45 -10.90
CA GLN A 5 4.23 -14.68 -12.18
C GLN A 5 4.66 -13.60 -13.17
N THR A 6 5.67 -13.91 -13.99
CA THR A 6 6.29 -12.97 -14.95
C THR A 6 5.31 -12.32 -15.92
N GLU A 7 4.20 -12.98 -16.25
CA GLU A 7 3.16 -12.43 -17.14
C GLU A 7 2.33 -11.32 -16.48
N LEU A 8 2.35 -11.24 -15.15
CA LEU A 8 1.73 -10.18 -14.36
C LEU A 8 2.74 -9.08 -13.97
N CYS A 9 4.02 -9.23 -14.31
CA CYS A 9 5.02 -8.21 -14.06
C CYS A 9 4.79 -7.00 -14.97
N CYS A 10 4.65 -5.83 -14.34
CA CYS A 10 4.39 -4.61 -15.06
C CYS A 10 5.67 -4.04 -15.70
N PRO A 11 5.60 -3.47 -16.93
CA PRO A 11 6.73 -2.80 -17.56
C PRO A 11 7.10 -1.45 -16.91
N THR A 12 6.23 -0.85 -16.09
CA THR A 12 6.50 0.45 -15.44
C THR A 12 7.19 0.27 -14.10
N LYS A 13 8.30 0.97 -13.90
CA LYS A 13 9.04 1.00 -12.63
C LYS A 13 8.47 2.06 -11.69
N TYR A 14 8.51 1.77 -10.40
CA TYR A 14 8.34 2.80 -9.38
C TYR A 14 9.50 3.79 -9.42
N ASP A 15 9.26 5.00 -8.90
CA ASP A 15 10.34 5.91 -8.57
C ASP A 15 11.17 5.31 -7.42
N ASP A 16 12.48 5.12 -7.62
CA ASP A 16 13.37 4.49 -6.63
C ASP A 16 13.31 5.18 -5.27
N SER A 17 13.12 6.51 -5.25
CA SER A 17 13.01 7.26 -4.00
C SER A 17 11.71 6.93 -3.26
N ALA A 18 10.62 6.60 -3.97
CA ALA A 18 9.33 6.27 -3.38
C ALA A 18 9.34 4.90 -2.70
N ILE A 19 10.23 3.99 -3.11
CA ILE A 19 10.27 2.60 -2.65
C ILE A 19 11.52 2.23 -1.83
N ALA A 20 12.49 3.14 -1.68
CA ALA A 20 13.78 2.85 -1.03
C ALA A 20 13.68 2.30 0.41
N HIS A 21 12.58 2.54 1.12
CA HIS A 21 12.32 2.03 2.47
C HIS A 21 11.58 0.69 2.50
N ILE A 22 11.18 0.17 1.34
CA ILE A 22 10.42 -1.08 1.20
C ILE A 22 11.40 -2.23 0.99
N PRO A 23 11.31 -3.33 1.77
CA PRO A 23 12.14 -4.51 1.56
C PRO A 23 12.00 -5.10 0.14
N HIS A 24 13.12 -5.50 -0.46
CA HIS A 24 13.15 -6.05 -1.83
C HIS A 24 12.24 -7.27 -2.01
N ASP A 25 12.10 -8.12 -0.99
CA ASP A 25 11.21 -9.29 -1.02
C ASP A 25 9.72 -8.94 -1.10
N VAL A 26 9.34 -7.70 -0.76
CA VAL A 26 7.99 -7.17 -1.02
C VAL A 26 7.86 -6.72 -2.46
N LEU A 27 8.87 -5.99 -2.96
CA LEU A 27 8.91 -5.44 -4.32
C LEU A 27 8.90 -6.54 -5.38
N ASP A 28 9.64 -7.63 -5.14
CA ASP A 28 9.76 -8.77 -6.05
C ASP A 28 8.47 -9.59 -6.19
N ARG A 29 7.51 -9.40 -5.27
CA ARG A 29 6.22 -10.14 -5.23
C ARG A 29 5.05 -9.34 -5.80
N PHE A 30 5.30 -8.15 -6.36
CA PHE A 30 4.25 -7.23 -6.74
C PHE A 30 3.84 -7.30 -8.21
N TYR A 31 2.54 -7.07 -8.41
CA TYR A 31 1.87 -7.04 -9.70
C TYR A 31 1.01 -5.76 -9.75
N GLY A 32 1.42 -4.73 -10.48
CA GLY A 32 0.61 -3.51 -10.65
C GLY A 32 1.27 -2.42 -11.49
N CYS A 33 0.45 -1.47 -11.96
CA CYS A 33 0.75 -0.53 -13.05
C CYS A 33 1.51 0.75 -12.64
N GLY A 34 2.51 0.64 -11.78
CA GLY A 34 3.10 1.78 -11.08
C GLY A 34 2.32 2.15 -9.81
N SER A 35 2.52 3.36 -9.28
CA SER A 35 1.83 3.84 -8.06
C SER A 35 0.98 5.07 -8.33
N PRO A 36 -0.30 5.12 -7.90
CA PRO A 36 -1.06 6.36 -7.89
C PRO A 36 -0.59 7.35 -6.80
N MET A 37 0.29 6.92 -5.88
CA MET A 37 0.61 7.68 -4.67
C MET A 37 1.39 8.97 -4.94
N THR A 38 2.36 8.93 -5.86
CA THR A 38 3.12 10.12 -6.26
C THR A 38 2.22 11.19 -6.92
N PRO A 39 1.43 10.88 -7.96
CA PRO A 39 0.54 11.87 -8.58
C PRO A 39 -0.63 12.29 -7.68
N ALA A 40 -1.03 11.49 -6.69
CA ALA A 40 -2.11 11.83 -5.77
C ALA A 40 -1.79 13.02 -4.84
N GLY A 41 -0.51 13.39 -4.71
CA GLY A 41 -0.12 14.63 -4.04
C GLY A 41 -0.31 14.63 -2.52
N ILE A 42 -0.25 13.44 -1.89
CA ILE A 42 -0.38 13.18 -0.45
C ILE A 42 0.42 14.19 0.38
N LYS A 43 -0.20 14.69 1.45
CA LYS A 43 0.42 15.63 2.40
C LYS A 43 0.76 14.95 3.73
N PRO A 44 1.82 15.40 4.41
CA PRO A 44 2.10 14.97 5.77
C PRO A 44 0.90 15.21 6.69
N GLY A 45 0.57 14.22 7.51
CA GLY A 45 -0.56 14.25 8.44
C GLY A 45 -1.89 13.73 7.88
N GLU A 46 -2.00 13.49 6.57
CA GLU A 46 -3.24 12.96 5.99
C GLU A 46 -3.50 11.50 6.37
N VAL A 47 -4.78 11.13 6.34
CA VAL A 47 -5.25 9.76 6.37
C VAL A 47 -5.58 9.32 4.94
N VAL A 48 -4.80 8.38 4.42
CA VAL A 48 -4.95 7.81 3.08
C VAL A 48 -5.51 6.40 3.18
N VAL A 49 -6.44 6.04 2.30
CA VAL A 49 -6.92 4.66 2.12
C VAL A 49 -6.58 4.16 0.73
N ASP A 50 -6.00 2.98 0.64
CA ASP A 50 -5.79 2.24 -0.61
C ASP A 50 -6.71 1.02 -0.66
N LEU A 51 -7.55 0.96 -1.68
CA LEU A 51 -8.54 -0.10 -1.88
C LEU A 51 -7.96 -1.18 -2.78
N GLY A 52 -7.98 -2.43 -2.31
CA GLY A 52 -7.31 -3.55 -2.96
C GLY A 52 -5.80 -3.49 -2.79
N SER A 53 -5.34 -3.22 -1.56
CA SER A 53 -3.93 -2.90 -1.28
C SER A 53 -2.94 -4.03 -1.55
N GLY A 54 -3.43 -5.27 -1.73
CA GLY A 54 -2.58 -6.44 -1.94
C GLY A 54 -1.53 -6.58 -0.85
N ALA A 55 -0.28 -6.84 -1.25
CA ALA A 55 0.86 -6.96 -0.34
C ALA A 55 1.35 -5.62 0.25
N GLY A 56 0.70 -4.50 -0.10
CA GLY A 56 0.84 -3.22 0.60
C GLY A 56 1.85 -2.23 0.04
N ILE A 57 2.36 -2.39 -1.19
CA ILE A 57 3.37 -1.46 -1.73
C ILE A 57 2.87 -0.03 -1.83
N ASP A 58 1.69 0.19 -2.41
CA ASP A 58 1.13 1.53 -2.52
C ASP A 58 0.87 2.12 -1.12
N VAL A 59 0.42 1.30 -0.15
CA VAL A 59 0.27 1.70 1.26
C VAL A 59 1.62 2.07 1.89
N PHE A 60 2.69 1.33 1.62
CA PHE A 60 4.02 1.65 2.14
C PHE A 60 4.60 2.91 1.50
N ILE A 61 4.34 3.16 0.20
CA ILE A 61 4.69 4.42 -0.45
C ILE A 61 3.91 5.57 0.22
N ALA A 62 2.60 5.40 0.44
CA ALA A 62 1.76 6.38 1.13
C ALA A 62 2.24 6.65 2.56
N ALA A 63 2.64 5.61 3.31
CA ALA A 63 3.15 5.73 4.68
C ALA A 63 4.36 6.68 4.77
N LYS A 64 5.23 6.68 3.76
CA LYS A 64 6.34 7.64 3.67
C LYS A 64 5.86 9.08 3.46
N PHE A 65 4.84 9.29 2.62
CA PHE A 65 4.35 10.63 2.29
C PHE A 65 3.49 11.25 3.40
N VAL A 66 2.64 10.46 4.05
CA VAL A 66 1.83 10.93 5.19
C VAL A 66 2.69 11.21 6.43
N GLY A 67 3.86 10.60 6.53
CA GLY A 67 4.79 10.83 7.64
C GLY A 67 4.29 10.33 8.99
N SER A 68 5.03 10.65 10.06
CA SER A 68 4.77 10.14 11.42
C SER A 68 3.48 10.64 12.07
N THR A 69 2.86 11.68 11.52
CA THR A 69 1.61 12.27 12.04
C THR A 69 0.38 11.85 11.24
N GLY A 70 0.55 11.15 10.13
CA GLY A 70 -0.54 10.69 9.27
C GLY A 70 -0.75 9.18 9.36
N LYS A 71 -1.56 8.64 8.45
CA LYS A 71 -1.86 7.21 8.40
C LYS A 71 -2.17 6.75 6.97
N ALA A 72 -1.60 5.62 6.57
CA ALA A 72 -1.91 4.93 5.32
C ALA A 72 -2.60 3.59 5.65
N ILE A 73 -3.83 3.42 5.18
CA ILE A 73 -4.67 2.26 5.45
C ILE A 73 -4.82 1.45 4.17
N GLY A 74 -4.35 0.20 4.16
CA GLY A 74 -4.65 -0.77 3.13
C GLY A 74 -5.89 -1.58 3.45
N VAL A 75 -6.79 -1.73 2.47
CA VAL A 75 -7.93 -2.64 2.54
C VAL A 75 -7.78 -3.71 1.48
N ASP A 76 -7.77 -4.98 1.87
CA ASP A 76 -7.77 -6.13 0.96
C ASP A 76 -8.69 -7.22 1.50
N MET A 77 -9.30 -8.01 0.62
CA MET A 77 -10.20 -9.09 1.02
C MET A 77 -9.46 -10.42 1.28
N THR A 78 -8.18 -10.52 0.90
CA THR A 78 -7.46 -11.79 0.92
C THR A 78 -6.46 -11.87 2.08
N ASP A 79 -6.69 -12.82 2.99
CA ASP A 79 -5.78 -13.13 4.10
C ASP A 79 -4.33 -13.31 3.66
N ARG A 80 -4.14 -13.95 2.51
CA ARG A 80 -2.82 -14.20 1.94
C ARG A 80 -2.05 -12.90 1.66
N MET A 81 -2.69 -11.90 1.08
CA MET A 81 -2.04 -10.62 0.80
C MET A 81 -1.81 -9.82 2.07
N LEU A 82 -2.81 -9.80 2.96
CA LEU A 82 -2.72 -9.13 4.26
C LEU A 82 -1.61 -9.73 5.15
N SER A 83 -1.39 -11.05 5.11
CA SER A 83 -0.29 -11.70 5.83
C SER A 83 1.05 -11.13 5.39
N VAL A 84 1.30 -11.07 4.08
CA VAL A 84 2.55 -10.54 3.52
C VAL A 84 2.74 -9.06 3.89
N ALA A 85 1.67 -8.27 3.82
CA ALA A 85 1.70 -6.86 4.16
C ALA A 85 2.04 -6.66 5.66
N ARG A 86 1.34 -7.37 6.55
CA ARG A 86 1.54 -7.31 8.00
C ARG A 86 2.91 -7.84 8.44
N GLU A 87 3.43 -8.87 7.78
CA GLU A 87 4.78 -9.41 8.03
C GLU A 87 5.88 -8.38 7.71
N ASN A 88 5.66 -7.51 6.71
CA ASN A 88 6.65 -6.53 6.27
C ASN A 88 6.46 -5.13 6.88
N GLN A 89 5.28 -4.82 7.42
CA GLN A 89 4.99 -3.56 8.09
C GLN A 89 6.06 -3.18 9.14
N PRO A 90 6.50 -4.06 10.07
CA PRO A 90 7.52 -3.71 11.05
C PRO A 90 8.87 -3.34 10.41
N ARG A 91 9.22 -3.97 9.29
CA ARG A 91 10.48 -3.71 8.57
C ARG A 91 10.45 -2.35 7.89
N VAL A 92 9.31 -2.01 7.29
CA VAL A 92 9.04 -0.69 6.71
C VAL A 92 9.04 0.38 7.79
N ALA A 93 8.35 0.14 8.91
CA ALA A 93 8.31 1.08 10.03
C ALA A 93 9.72 1.35 10.60
N ALA A 94 10.55 0.30 10.72
CA ALA A 94 11.95 0.44 11.15
C ALA A 94 12.78 1.26 10.15
N ALA A 95 12.57 1.07 8.84
CA ALA A 95 13.26 1.84 7.80
C ALA A 95 12.83 3.32 7.75
N LEU A 96 11.56 3.61 8.05
CA LEU A 96 11.02 4.98 8.10
C LEU A 96 11.29 5.69 9.45
N GLY A 97 11.48 4.93 10.53
CA GLY A 97 11.61 5.45 11.89
C GLY A 97 10.26 5.72 12.58
N TYR A 98 9.14 5.32 11.98
CA TYR A 98 7.79 5.44 12.51
C TYR A 98 6.87 4.43 11.81
N ASP A 99 5.78 4.05 12.48
CA ASP A 99 4.75 3.19 11.89
C ASP A 99 3.52 4.02 11.53
N ALA A 100 3.28 4.17 10.22
CA ALA A 100 2.12 4.88 9.68
C ALA A 100 1.22 3.96 8.83
N ALA A 101 1.56 2.68 8.67
CA ALA A 101 0.80 1.75 7.85
C ALA A 101 -0.20 0.94 8.70
N GLU A 102 -1.36 0.61 8.13
CA GLU A 102 -2.35 -0.24 8.78
C GLU A 102 -3.08 -1.09 7.74
N PHE A 103 -3.21 -2.41 7.96
CA PHE A 103 -3.84 -3.32 7.00
C PHE A 103 -5.10 -3.96 7.56
N ARG A 104 -6.24 -3.69 6.92
CA ARG A 104 -7.56 -4.15 7.32
C ARG A 104 -8.11 -5.14 6.30
N GLU A 105 -8.74 -6.19 6.81
CA GLU A 105 -9.52 -7.09 5.97
C GLU A 105 -10.87 -6.45 5.66
N GLY A 106 -11.26 -6.47 4.39
CA GLY A 106 -12.56 -5.95 3.98
C GLY A 106 -12.79 -6.01 2.48
N PHE A 107 -14.07 -5.91 2.12
CA PHE A 107 -14.52 -5.78 0.74
C PHE A 107 -14.60 -4.29 0.34
N LEU A 108 -14.45 -3.98 -0.95
CA LEU A 108 -14.55 -2.60 -1.45
C LEU A 108 -15.98 -2.04 -1.30
N GLU A 109 -16.98 -2.92 -1.27
CA GLU A 109 -18.39 -2.61 -1.04
C GLU A 109 -18.70 -2.34 0.44
N GLN A 110 -17.79 -2.74 1.34
CA GLN A 110 -17.93 -2.61 2.79
C GLN A 110 -16.60 -2.19 3.42
N ILE A 111 -16.16 -0.99 3.07
CA ILE A 111 -14.85 -0.45 3.47
C ILE A 111 -14.80 -0.29 5.00
N PRO A 112 -13.85 -0.94 5.71
CA PRO A 112 -13.76 -0.94 7.16
C PRO A 112 -13.08 0.34 7.70
N VAL A 113 -13.66 1.50 7.39
CA VAL A 113 -13.18 2.83 7.82
C VAL A 113 -14.33 3.66 8.37
N ALA A 114 -14.04 4.57 9.30
CA ALA A 114 -15.05 5.45 9.86
C ALA A 114 -15.52 6.48 8.82
N SER A 115 -16.77 6.92 8.92
CA SER A 115 -17.28 8.00 8.07
C SER A 115 -16.51 9.30 8.34
N LYS A 116 -16.20 10.05 7.27
CA LYS A 116 -15.53 11.36 7.32
C LYS A 116 -14.16 11.33 8.03
N SER A 117 -13.42 10.23 7.93
CA SER A 117 -12.12 10.07 8.61
C SER A 117 -10.92 9.94 7.66
N VAL A 118 -11.11 10.16 6.36
CA VAL A 118 -10.11 9.88 5.31
C VAL A 118 -10.03 11.10 4.41
N ASP A 119 -8.80 11.54 4.14
CA ASP A 119 -8.52 12.71 3.30
C ASP A 119 -8.38 12.32 1.82
N LEU A 120 -7.83 11.12 1.55
CA LEU A 120 -7.59 10.61 0.21
C LEU A 120 -7.93 9.12 0.09
N VAL A 121 -8.63 8.75 -0.98
CA VAL A 121 -8.87 7.35 -1.36
C VAL A 121 -8.20 7.06 -2.70
N THR A 122 -7.47 5.95 -2.75
CA THR A 122 -6.79 5.45 -3.95
C THR A 122 -7.18 3.99 -4.20
N SER A 123 -6.97 3.56 -5.44
CA SER A 123 -7.14 2.19 -5.89
C SER A 123 -6.25 2.00 -7.11
N ASN A 124 -5.67 0.83 -7.27
CA ASN A 124 -4.85 0.47 -8.42
C ASN A 124 -5.33 -0.84 -9.03
N CYS A 125 -5.96 -0.78 -10.22
CA CYS A 125 -6.38 -1.95 -11.01
C CYS A 125 -7.37 -2.95 -10.34
N VAL A 126 -8.13 -2.55 -9.31
CA VAL A 126 -9.10 -3.45 -8.65
C VAL A 126 -10.58 -3.06 -8.82
N VAL A 127 -10.89 -1.83 -9.21
CA VAL A 127 -12.29 -1.35 -9.35
C VAL A 127 -13.04 -2.06 -10.49
N ASN A 128 -12.33 -2.62 -11.45
CA ASN A 128 -12.89 -3.32 -12.61
C ASN A 128 -12.90 -4.85 -12.46
N LEU A 129 -12.67 -5.37 -11.25
CA LEU A 129 -12.71 -6.79 -10.93
C LEU A 129 -14.11 -7.26 -10.51
#